data_AF-W0Z9J8-F1
#
_entry.id   AF-W0Z9J8-F1
#
_cell.length_a   1.000
_cell.length_b   1.000
_cell.length_c   1.000
_cell.angle_alpha   90.00
_cell.angle_beta   90.00
_cell.angle_gamma   90.00
#
_symmetry.space_group_name_H-M   'P 1'
#
loop_
_entity.id
_entity.type
_entity.pdbx_description
1 polymer ?
#
loop_
_entity_poly.entity_id
_entity_poly.type
_entity_poly.pdbx_seq_one_letter_code
_entity_poly.pdbx_strand_id
1 'polypeptide(L)'
;MTPRALRTMADRNGYTRAITRAGGKVLTDSCPAMSRAAPPGTKVFATDSAKQAHYLPAILGIEAWFGTLEECVDAAITGRWRGALA
;
A
#
# COMPACT_ATOMS: atom_id res chain seq x y z
N MET A 1 -7.10 1.23 -2.27
CA MET A 1 -8.15 1.26 -1.22
C MET A 1 -9.35 0.49 -1.71
N THR A 2 -9.98 -0.29 -0.83
CA THR A 2 -10.99 -1.26 -1.25
C THR A 2 -12.38 -0.79 -0.82
N PRO A 3 -13.36 -0.65 -1.75
CA PRO A 3 -14.77 -0.40 -1.41
C PRO A 3 -15.30 -1.42 -0.41
N ARG A 4 -16.21 -1.01 0.48
CA ARG A 4 -16.85 -1.90 1.47
C ARG A 4 -17.37 -3.22 0.92
N ALA A 5 -17.94 -3.23 -0.28
CA ALA A 5 -18.39 -4.46 -0.95
C ALA A 5 -17.23 -5.44 -1.22
N LEU A 6 -16.12 -4.93 -1.77
CA LEU A 6 -14.92 -5.73 -2.01
C LEU A 6 -14.24 -6.16 -0.69
N ARG A 7 -14.28 -5.32 0.35
CA ARG A 7 -13.84 -5.73 1.69
C ARG A 7 -14.64 -6.91 2.22
N THR A 8 -15.97 -6.87 2.09
CA THR A 8 -16.85 -7.95 2.54
C THR A 8 -16.51 -9.28 1.85
N MET A 9 -16.23 -9.23 0.55
CA MET A 9 -15.79 -10.41 -0.20
C MET A 9 -14.40 -10.89 0.25
N ALA A 10 -13.46 -9.98 0.46
CA ALA A 10 -12.12 -10.30 0.94
C ALA A 10 -12.14 -10.93 2.35
N ASP A 11 -13.04 -10.49 3.22
CA ASP A 11 -13.24 -11.05 4.56
C ASP A 11 -13.78 -12.50 4.47
N ARG A 12 -14.82 -12.72 3.64
CA ARG A 12 -15.40 -14.05 3.40
C ARG A 12 -14.38 -15.03 2.83
N ASN A 13 -13.56 -14.57 1.88
CA ASN A 13 -12.51 -15.38 1.25
C ASN A 13 -11.25 -15.53 2.12
N GLY A 14 -11.16 -14.83 3.26
CA GLY A 14 -10.03 -14.91 4.18
C GLY A 14 -8.79 -14.12 3.77
N TYR A 15 -8.85 -13.30 2.72
CA TYR A 15 -7.72 -12.48 2.26
C TYR A 15 -7.32 -11.44 3.31
N THR A 16 -8.31 -10.76 3.89
CA THR A 16 -8.04 -9.80 4.98
C THR A 16 -7.35 -10.49 6.15
N ARG A 17 -7.76 -11.71 6.51
CA ARG A 17 -7.16 -12.48 7.60
C ARG A 17 -5.72 -12.89 7.27
N ALA A 18 -5.43 -13.25 6.02
CA ALA A 18 -4.07 -13.55 5.59
C ALA A 18 -3.16 -12.31 5.70
N ILE A 19 -3.60 -11.16 5.19
CA ILE A 19 -2.85 -9.90 5.23
C ILE A 19 -2.61 -9.45 6.68
N THR A 20 -3.64 -9.49 7.52
CA THR A 20 -3.55 -9.03 8.91
C THR A 20 -2.66 -9.92 9.78
N ARG A 21 -2.69 -11.24 9.59
CA ARG A 21 -1.76 -12.16 10.28
C ARG A 21 -0.31 -11.98 9.86
N ALA A 22 -0.05 -11.52 8.63
CA ALA A 22 1.29 -11.15 8.19
C ALA A 22 1.76 -9.78 8.76
N GLY A 23 0.94 -9.11 9.58
CA GLY A 23 1.23 -7.79 10.14
C GLY A 23 0.72 -6.61 9.29
N GLY A 24 0.09 -6.88 8.15
CA GLY A 24 -0.47 -5.87 7.28
C GLY A 24 -1.73 -5.20 7.83
N LYS A 25 -1.97 -3.95 7.45
CA LYS A 25 -3.20 -3.21 7.75
C LYS A 25 -4.01 -3.00 6.48
N VAL A 26 -5.28 -3.40 6.49
CA VAL A 26 -6.18 -3.25 5.34
C VAL A 26 -7.02 -1.99 5.51
N LEU A 27 -6.78 -1.00 4.65
CA LEU A 27 -7.51 0.28 4.62
C LEU A 27 -8.73 0.20 3.69
N THR A 28 -9.88 0.68 4.17
CA THR A 28 -11.13 0.76 3.40
C THR A 28 -11.69 2.17 3.41
N ASP A 29 -12.56 2.47 2.45
CA ASP A 29 -13.46 3.64 2.41
C ASP A 29 -12.81 5.03 2.34
N SER A 30 -11.50 5.18 2.53
CA SER A 30 -10.76 6.42 2.26
C SER A 30 -9.39 6.18 1.64
N CYS A 31 -8.95 7.13 0.81
CA CYS A 31 -7.62 7.11 0.20
C CYS A 31 -6.58 7.54 1.24
N PRO A 32 -5.38 6.91 1.30
CA PRO A 32 -4.29 7.37 2.17
C PRO A 32 -3.94 8.85 1.96
N ALA A 33 -4.08 9.33 0.72
CA ALA A 33 -3.93 10.74 0.35
C ALA A 33 -4.91 11.66 1.07
N MET A 34 -6.20 11.27 1.07
CA MET A 34 -7.28 12.04 1.66
C MET A 34 -7.20 12.01 3.19
N SER A 35 -6.85 10.85 3.74
CA SER A 35 -6.69 10.65 5.18
C SER A 35 -5.38 11.20 5.72
N ARG A 36 -4.47 11.64 4.82
CA ARG A 36 -3.08 12.01 5.11
C ARG A 36 -2.39 11.02 6.06
N ALA A 37 -2.61 9.73 5.81
CA ALA A 37 -2.24 8.67 6.75
C ALA A 37 -1.09 7.83 6.23
N ALA A 38 -0.02 7.77 7.02
CA ALA A 38 1.05 6.80 6.91
C ALA A 38 1.49 6.37 8.33
N PRO A 39 2.05 5.16 8.50
CA PRO A 39 2.66 4.78 9.77
C PRO A 39 3.70 5.83 10.25
N PRO A 40 3.81 6.06 11.57
CA PRO A 40 4.83 6.97 12.10
C PRO A 40 6.23 6.56 11.64
N GLY A 41 7.01 7.56 11.18
CA GLY A 41 8.37 7.34 10.69
C GLY A 41 8.47 6.77 9.26
N THR A 42 7.36 6.64 8.52
CA THR A 42 7.41 6.30 7.10
C THR A 42 8.21 7.34 6.32
N LYS A 43 9.20 6.86 5.56
CA LYS A 43 10.04 7.70 4.68
C LYS A 43 9.73 7.54 3.20
N VAL A 44 9.24 6.35 2.82
CA VAL A 44 9.02 5.96 1.43
C VAL A 44 7.73 5.14 1.33
N PHE A 45 6.97 5.33 0.26
CA PHE A 45 5.77 4.56 -0.08
C PHE A 45 5.94 3.82 -1.41
N ALA A 46 6.00 2.48 -1.37
CA ALA A 46 6.00 1.64 -2.56
C ALA A 46 4.56 1.36 -3.03
N THR A 47 4.28 1.52 -4.33
CA THR A 47 2.92 1.35 -4.88
C THR A 47 2.91 0.96 -6.35
N ASP A 48 1.89 0.18 -6.72
CA ASP A 48 1.52 -0.16 -8.10
C ASP A 48 0.58 0.86 -8.76
N SER A 49 0.33 1.99 -8.10
CA SER A 49 -0.52 3.06 -8.63
C SER A 49 0.31 4.26 -9.04
N ALA A 50 0.46 4.48 -10.36
CA ALA A 50 1.12 5.67 -10.90
C ALA A 50 0.50 6.97 -10.37
N LYS A 51 -0.83 6.97 -10.18
CA LYS A 51 -1.56 8.10 -9.59
C LYS A 51 -1.07 8.39 -8.17
N GLN A 52 -0.97 7.36 -7.32
CA GLN A 52 -0.50 7.55 -5.95
C GLN A 52 0.97 7.94 -5.90
N ALA A 53 1.83 7.28 -6.70
CA ALA A 53 3.25 7.62 -6.78
C ALA A 53 3.48 9.10 -7.16
N HIS A 54 2.62 9.67 -8.00
CA HIS A 54 2.71 11.06 -8.41
C HIS A 54 2.36 12.07 -7.30
N TYR A 55 1.19 11.95 -6.67
CA TYR A 55 0.72 13.01 -5.74
C TYR A 55 1.10 12.78 -4.27
N LEU A 56 1.29 11.52 -3.86
CA LEU A 56 1.38 11.17 -2.44
C LEU A 56 2.66 11.70 -1.79
N PRO A 57 3.81 11.77 -2.51
CA PRO A 57 5.00 12.48 -2.02
C PRO A 57 4.73 13.93 -1.62
N ALA A 58 4.03 14.67 -2.48
CA ALA A 58 3.71 16.07 -2.22
C ALA A 58 2.72 16.25 -1.05
N ILE A 59 1.78 15.31 -0.87
CA ILE A 59 0.77 15.38 0.20
C ILE A 59 1.34 15.00 1.57
N LEU A 60 2.21 14.00 1.63
CA LEU A 60 2.71 13.42 2.89
C LEU A 60 4.14 13.82 3.24
N GLY A 61 4.87 14.44 2.32
CA GLY A 61 6.29 14.80 2.53
C GLY A 61 7.21 13.58 2.62
N ILE A 62 6.88 12.50 1.89
CA ILE A 62 7.64 11.24 1.83
C ILE A 62 8.03 10.93 0.38
N GLU A 63 8.93 9.99 0.16
CA GLU A 63 9.24 9.52 -1.19
C GLU A 63 8.22 8.47 -1.67
N ALA A 64 8.18 8.21 -2.98
CA ALA A 64 7.41 7.10 -3.53
C ALA A 64 8.23 6.29 -4.53
N TRP A 65 8.01 4.97 -4.51
CA TRP A 65 8.52 4.03 -5.50
C TRP A 65 7.37 3.40 -6.25
N PHE A 66 7.46 3.42 -7.58
CA PHE A 66 6.46 2.85 -8.46
C PHE A 66 6.98 1.57 -9.08
N GLY A 67 6.19 0.50 -9.04
CA GLY A 67 6.54 -0.81 -9.59
C GLY A 67 5.34 -1.74 -9.63
N THR A 68 5.55 -3.05 -9.81
CA THR A 68 4.47 -4.03 -9.82
C THR A 68 3.96 -4.34 -8.41
N LEU A 69 2.81 -5.03 -8.33
CA LEU A 69 2.29 -5.52 -7.06
C LEU A 69 3.27 -6.52 -6.42
N GLU A 70 3.88 -7.37 -7.22
CA GLU A 70 4.87 -8.36 -6.79
C GLU A 70 6.10 -7.69 -6.16
N GLU A 71 6.60 -6.61 -6.77
CA GLU A 71 7.72 -5.83 -6.22
C GLU A 71 7.34 -5.14 -4.90
N CYS A 72 6.12 -4.59 -4.80
CA CYS A 72 5.62 -4.00 -3.56
C CYS A 72 5.50 -5.04 -2.44
N VAL A 73 5.05 -6.26 -2.75
CA VAL A 73 4.95 -7.37 -1.80
C VAL A 73 6.33 -7.88 -1.39
N ASP A 74 7.28 -8.05 -2.32
CA ASP A 74 8.66 -8.42 -2.00
C ASP A 74 9.32 -7.39 -1.08
N ALA A 75 9.12 -6.09 -1.36
CA ALA A 75 9.63 -5.02 -0.50
C ALA A 75 8.98 -5.02 0.89
N ALA A 76 7.67 -5.34 0.99
CA ALA A 76 6.98 -5.46 2.27
C ALA A 76 7.50 -6.64 3.11
N ILE A 77 7.89 -7.75 2.47
CA ILE A 77 8.41 -8.94 3.15
C ILE A 77 9.89 -8.77 3.53
N THR A 78 10.70 -8.21 2.64
CA THR A 78 12.16 -8.15 2.79
C THR A 78 12.65 -6.85 3.43
N GLY A 79 11.80 -5.82 3.49
CA GLY A 79 12.16 -4.48 3.93
C GLY A 79 13.09 -3.73 2.96
N ARG A 80 13.28 -4.23 1.74
CA ARG A 80 14.18 -3.64 0.74
C ARG A 80 13.47 -3.51 -0.60
N TRP A 81 13.59 -2.35 -1.22
CA TRP A 81 13.16 -2.17 -2.60
C TRP A 81 14.21 -2.70 -3.56
N ARG A 82 13.74 -3.48 -4.54
CA ARG A 82 14.56 -4.06 -5.60
C ARG A 82 14.01 -3.76 -7.00
N GLY A 83 12.92 -2.99 -7.08
CA GLY A 83 12.30 -2.66 -8.35
C GLY A 83 13.30 -1.95 -9.24
N ALA A 84 13.65 -2.60 -10.34
CA ALA A 84 14.54 -2.07 -11.36
C ALA A 84 13.68 -1.55 -12.51
N LEU A 85 14.12 -0.45 -13.14
CA LEU A 85 13.67 -0.12 -14.48
C LEU A 85 14.16 -1.25 -15.40
N ALA A 86 13.25 -2.12 -15.83
CA ALA A 86 13.51 -2.98 -16.98
C ALA A 86 13.57 -2.14 -18.26
#